data_AF-W6N7G9-F1
#
_entry.id   AF-W6N7G9-F1
#
_cell.length_a   1.000
_cell.length_b   1.000
_cell.length_c   1.000
_cell.angle_alpha   90.00
_cell.angle_beta   90.00
_cell.angle_gamma   90.00
#
_symmetry.space_group_name_H-M   'P 1'
#
loop_
_entity.id
_entity.type
_entity.pdbx_description
1 polymer ?
#
loop_
_entity_poly.entity_id
_entity_poly.type
_entity_poly.pdbx_seq_one_letter_code
_entity_poly.pdbx_strand_id
1 'polypeptide(L)'
;MAKIAKSSVPNAFTLANLACGIISVLMSFQEDYVLGGIFILLACLADRYDGRVARYLNVSSELGKELDSLADLVSFGVAPSILIFNIYHFSSLGILGYIMVLVLPLSGAYRLARFNVTEFDGKFFGIPITFAGMFVAIFCLITMRRPIHIEFALLIVILLSYLMVCNKRFKKF
;
A
#
# COMPACT_ATOMS: atom_id res chain seq x y z
N MET A 1 29.86 5.70 12.88
CA MET A 1 29.79 6.02 11.44
C MET A 1 29.49 4.82 10.54
N ALA A 2 30.13 3.65 10.73
CA ALA A 2 29.87 2.46 9.89
C ALA A 2 28.43 1.90 9.93
N LYS A 3 27.71 2.04 11.05
CA LYS A 3 26.31 1.61 11.20
C LYS A 3 25.33 2.50 10.39
N ILE A 4 25.63 3.80 10.28
CA ILE A 4 24.85 4.79 9.51
C ILE A 4 24.96 4.50 8.01
N ALA A 5 26.17 4.18 7.53
CA ALA A 5 26.39 3.83 6.12
C ALA A 5 25.70 2.51 5.71
N LYS A 6 25.57 1.54 6.63
CA LYS A 6 24.88 0.26 6.34
C LYS A 6 23.35 0.39 6.36
N SER A 7 22.78 1.31 7.15
CA SER A 7 21.33 1.60 7.13
C SER A 7 20.89 2.42 5.92
N SER A 8 21.82 3.07 5.21
CA SER A 8 21.49 3.87 4.03
C SER A 8 20.94 3.04 2.87
N VAL A 9 21.35 1.76 2.75
CA VAL A 9 20.93 0.90 1.64
C VAL A 9 19.45 0.50 1.76
N PRO A 10 18.96 -0.07 2.89
CA PRO A 10 17.52 -0.31 3.07
C PRO A 10 16.68 0.96 2.90
N ASN A 11 17.11 2.07 3.51
CA ASN A 11 16.38 3.34 3.42
C ASN A 11 16.28 3.85 1.96
N ALA A 12 17.30 3.61 1.13
CA ALA A 12 17.24 3.97 -0.29
C ALA A 12 16.20 3.15 -1.05
N PHE A 13 16.03 1.86 -0.74
CA PHE A 13 14.97 1.04 -1.31
C PHE A 13 13.58 1.48 -0.84
N THR A 14 13.44 1.83 0.44
CA THR A 14 12.18 2.39 0.97
C THR A 14 11.82 3.73 0.32
N LEU A 15 12.81 4.59 0.07
CA LEU A 15 12.61 5.83 -0.69
C LEU A 15 12.26 5.55 -2.16
N ALA A 16 12.82 4.49 -2.76
CA ALA A 16 12.46 4.06 -4.11
C ALA A 16 11.02 3.52 -4.17
N ASN A 17 10.57 2.78 -3.14
CA ASN A 17 9.18 2.39 -2.95
C ASN A 17 8.28 3.63 -2.95
N LEU A 18 8.56 4.60 -2.06
CA LEU A 18 7.80 5.85 -1.98
C LEU A 18 7.79 6.62 -3.31
N ALA A 19 8.92 6.72 -3.99
CA ALA A 19 9.01 7.39 -5.29
C ALA A 19 8.11 6.70 -6.34
N CYS A 20 8.09 5.37 -6.38
CA CYS A 20 7.17 4.63 -7.24
C CYS A 20 5.70 4.92 -6.90
N GLY A 21 5.34 4.98 -5.62
CA GLY A 21 4.00 5.38 -5.18
C GLY A 21 3.59 6.77 -5.68
N ILE A 22 4.48 7.77 -5.55
CA ILE A 22 4.24 9.13 -6.03
C ILE A 22 4.10 9.16 -7.56
N ILE A 23 4.97 8.47 -8.28
CA ILE A 23 4.89 8.40 -9.74
C ILE A 23 3.57 7.74 -10.16
N SER A 24 3.12 6.69 -9.49
CA SER A 24 1.81 6.08 -9.76
C SER A 24 0.67 7.09 -9.64
N VAL A 25 0.70 7.96 -8.62
CA VAL A 25 -0.29 9.01 -8.45
C VAL A 25 -0.25 10.00 -9.61
N LEU A 26 0.95 10.43 -10.02
CA LEU A 26 1.13 11.33 -11.18
C LEU A 26 0.60 10.69 -12.48
N MET A 27 0.92 9.43 -12.74
CA MET A 27 0.42 8.71 -13.92
C MET A 27 -1.10 8.57 -13.89
N SER A 28 -1.69 8.37 -12.71
CA SER A 28 -3.15 8.32 -12.55
C SER A 28 -3.82 9.65 -12.92
N PHE A 29 -3.18 10.79 -12.65
CA PHE A 29 -3.67 12.11 -13.06
C PHE A 29 -3.48 12.39 -14.55
N GLN A 30 -2.47 11.77 -15.18
CA GLN A 30 -2.23 11.87 -16.62
C GLN A 30 -3.06 10.85 -17.43
N GLU A 31 -3.98 10.15 -16.78
CA GLU A 31 -4.82 9.09 -17.36
C GLU A 31 -4.02 7.86 -17.88
N ASP A 32 -2.73 7.77 -17.56
CA ASP A 32 -1.92 6.58 -17.82
C ASP A 32 -2.05 5.58 -16.66
N TYR A 33 -3.21 4.93 -16.61
CA TYR A 33 -3.53 3.95 -15.57
C TYR A 33 -2.69 2.67 -15.65
N VAL A 34 -2.15 2.35 -16.84
CA VAL A 34 -1.27 1.20 -17.04
C VAL A 34 0.03 1.43 -16.28
N LEU A 35 0.71 2.56 -16.56
CA LEU A 35 1.92 2.92 -15.84
C LEU A 35 1.64 3.13 -14.36
N GLY A 36 0.51 3.77 -14.00
CA GLY A 36 0.07 3.90 -12.62
C GLY A 36 0.08 2.57 -11.87
N GLY A 37 -0.66 1.58 -12.37
CA GLY A 37 -0.68 0.24 -11.77
C GLY A 37 0.69 -0.44 -11.75
N ILE A 38 1.49 -0.33 -12.83
CA ILE A 38 2.84 -0.90 -12.89
C ILE A 38 3.75 -0.32 -11.81
N PHE A 39 3.71 1.00 -11.57
CA PHE A 39 4.53 1.63 -10.53
C PHE A 39 4.16 1.17 -9.13
N ILE A 40 2.88 0.88 -8.84
CA ILE A 40 2.48 0.25 -7.56
C ILE A 40 3.08 -1.16 -7.43
N LEU A 41 3.14 -1.93 -8.52
CA LEU A 41 3.77 -3.25 -8.51
C LEU A 41 5.29 -3.16 -8.33
N LEU A 42 5.94 -2.16 -8.96
CA LEU A 42 7.36 -1.89 -8.76
C LEU A 42 7.66 -1.45 -7.32
N ALA A 43 6.79 -0.64 -6.71
CA ALA A 43 6.86 -0.29 -5.30
C ALA A 43 6.85 -1.55 -4.41
N CYS A 44 5.97 -2.51 -4.69
CA CYS A 44 5.92 -3.79 -3.97
C CYS A 44 7.21 -4.61 -4.11
N LEU A 45 7.87 -4.56 -5.27
CA LEU A 45 9.17 -5.19 -5.44
C LEU A 45 10.24 -4.50 -4.59
N ALA A 46 10.28 -3.15 -4.60
CA ALA A 46 11.24 -2.36 -3.82
C ALA A 46 11.08 -2.61 -2.31
N ASP A 47 9.85 -2.57 -1.80
CA ASP A 47 9.47 -2.92 -0.42
C ASP A 47 9.96 -4.33 -0.03
N ARG A 48 9.73 -5.32 -0.90
CA ARG A 48 10.19 -6.68 -0.61
C ARG A 48 11.72 -6.81 -0.56
N TYR A 49 12.44 -5.97 -1.30
CA TYR A 49 13.91 -5.97 -1.28
C TYR A 49 14.47 -5.20 -0.09
N ASP A 50 13.88 -4.09 0.35
CA ASP A 50 14.37 -3.37 1.53
C ASP A 50 14.36 -4.25 2.79
N GLY A 51 13.29 -5.01 3.00
CA GLY A 51 13.13 -5.87 4.16
C GLY A 51 14.01 -7.11 4.11
N ARG A 52 14.41 -7.57 2.92
CA ARG A 52 15.40 -8.65 2.75
C ARG A 52 16.82 -8.14 2.98
N VAL A 53 17.15 -6.98 2.43
CA VAL A 53 18.47 -6.37 2.57
C VAL A 53 18.73 -5.94 4.02
N ALA A 54 17.74 -5.35 4.70
CA ALA A 54 17.83 -4.99 6.11
C ALA A 54 18.11 -6.21 7.02
N ARG A 55 17.40 -7.33 6.76
CA ARG A 55 17.61 -8.60 7.46
C ARG A 55 18.99 -9.20 7.18
N TYR A 56 19.42 -9.19 5.91
CA TYR A 56 20.73 -9.71 5.53
C TYR A 56 21.88 -8.90 6.14
N LEU A 57 21.74 -7.58 6.21
CA LEU A 57 22.74 -6.69 6.77
C LEU A 57 22.71 -6.63 8.31
N ASN A 58 21.74 -7.27 8.97
CA ASN A 58 21.47 -7.15 10.41
C ASN A 58 21.36 -5.68 10.86
N VAL A 59 20.69 -4.86 10.06
CA VAL A 59 20.47 -3.44 10.36
C VAL A 59 18.97 -3.16 10.44
N SER A 60 18.49 -2.89 11.65
CA SER A 60 17.18 -2.33 11.91
C SER A 60 17.36 -1.01 12.65
N SER A 61 16.81 0.08 12.09
CA SER A 61 16.77 1.40 12.74
C SER A 61 15.33 1.82 12.95
N GLU A 62 15.07 2.55 14.03
CA GLU A 62 13.73 3.12 14.30
C GLU A 62 13.30 4.06 13.18
N LEU A 63 14.23 4.88 12.67
CA LEU A 63 13.99 5.74 11.51
C LEU A 63 13.55 4.94 10.28
N GLY A 64 14.20 3.81 9.98
CA GLY A 64 13.86 2.97 8.84
C GLY A 64 12.46 2.38 8.96
N LYS A 65 12.07 1.95 10.17
CA LYS A 65 10.72 1.42 10.45
C LYS A 65 9.61 2.46 10.23
N GLU A 66 9.84 3.70 10.68
CA GLU A 66 8.87 4.78 10.47
C GLU A 66 8.84 5.23 9.00
N LEU A 67 10.01 5.30 8.35
CA LEU A 67 10.11 5.62 6.92
C LEU A 67 9.38 4.59 6.05
N ASP A 68 9.52 3.30 6.39
CA ASP A 68 8.84 2.18 5.75
C ASP A 68 7.31 2.31 5.86
N SER A 69 6.82 2.59 7.07
CA SER A 69 5.38 2.82 7.31
C SER A 69 4.83 4.00 6.50
N LEU A 70 5.59 5.10 6.37
CA LEU A 70 5.19 6.24 5.56
C LEU A 70 5.20 5.92 4.06
N ALA A 71 6.23 5.21 3.58
CA ALA A 71 6.32 4.77 2.19
C ALA A 71 5.17 3.82 1.82
N ASP A 72 4.90 2.84 2.67
CA ASP A 72 3.81 1.88 2.51
C ASP A 72 2.44 2.55 2.43
N LEU A 73 2.18 3.55 3.27
CA LEU A 73 0.92 4.27 3.26
C LEU A 73 0.69 4.98 1.91
N VAL A 74 1.73 5.61 1.36
CA VAL A 74 1.62 6.31 0.08
C VAL A 74 1.49 5.31 -1.08
N SER A 75 2.38 4.32 -1.15
CA SER A 75 2.46 3.37 -2.27
C SER A 75 1.31 2.36 -2.30
N PHE A 76 0.82 1.91 -1.14
CA PHE A 76 -0.17 0.84 -1.06
C PHE A 76 -1.51 1.27 -0.45
N GLY A 77 -1.57 2.45 0.17
CA GLY A 77 -2.82 3.09 0.57
C GLY A 77 -3.28 4.11 -0.47
N VAL A 78 -2.53 5.21 -0.61
CA VAL A 78 -2.94 6.39 -1.38
C VAL A 78 -2.95 6.13 -2.89
N ALA A 79 -1.84 5.66 -3.45
CA ALA A 79 -1.69 5.43 -4.89
C ALA A 79 -2.78 4.51 -5.47
N PRO A 80 -3.04 3.30 -4.93
CA PRO A 80 -4.11 2.44 -5.44
C PRO A 80 -5.51 3.03 -5.26
N SER A 81 -5.74 3.82 -4.22
CA SER A 81 -7.04 4.49 -3.99
C SER A 81 -7.35 5.55 -5.03
N ILE A 82 -6.33 6.33 -5.42
CA ILE A 82 -6.46 7.33 -6.50
C ILE A 82 -6.60 6.62 -7.86
N LEU A 83 -5.83 5.55 -8.08
CA LEU A 83 -5.90 4.78 -9.32
C LEU A 83 -7.31 4.23 -9.56
N ILE A 84 -7.90 3.55 -8.57
CA ILE A 84 -9.26 2.99 -8.71
C ILE A 84 -10.33 4.08 -8.82
N PHE A 85 -10.15 5.21 -8.11
CA PHE A 85 -11.06 6.37 -8.20
C PHE A 85 -11.17 6.92 -9.62
N ASN A 86 -10.02 7.06 -10.30
CA ASN A 86 -9.98 7.58 -11.66
C ASN A 86 -10.55 6.57 -12.66
N ILE A 87 -10.14 5.28 -12.59
CA ILE A 87 -10.61 4.24 -13.53
C ILE A 87 -12.12 4.04 -13.47
N TYR A 88 -12.71 4.05 -12.27
CA TYR A 88 -14.13 3.80 -12.06
C TYR A 88 -14.97 5.08 -11.94
N HIS A 89 -14.39 6.26 -12.20
CA HIS A 89 -15.05 7.55 -12.12
C HIS A 89 -15.89 7.73 -10.86
N PHE A 90 -15.31 7.42 -9.70
CA PHE A 90 -15.99 7.54 -8.40
C PHE A 90 -16.52 8.96 -8.14
N SER A 91 -15.96 9.99 -8.78
CA SER A 91 -16.50 11.35 -8.76
C SER A 91 -17.97 11.44 -9.16
N SER A 92 -18.46 10.54 -10.02
CA SER A 92 -19.88 10.47 -10.43
C SER A 92 -20.82 10.08 -9.28
N LEU A 93 -20.31 9.46 -8.22
CA LEU A 93 -21.07 9.08 -7.02
C LEU A 93 -21.19 10.23 -6.00
N GLY A 94 -20.68 11.42 -6.30
CA GLY A 94 -20.67 12.57 -5.39
C GLY A 94 -19.87 12.28 -4.12
N ILE A 95 -20.42 12.65 -2.95
CA ILE A 95 -19.72 12.53 -1.66
C ILE A 95 -19.30 11.09 -1.33
N LEU A 96 -20.07 10.10 -1.77
CA LEU A 96 -19.76 8.70 -1.54
C LEU A 96 -18.45 8.29 -2.23
N GLY A 97 -18.22 8.76 -3.46
CA GLY A 97 -16.99 8.49 -4.19
C GLY A 97 -15.75 9.02 -3.47
N TYR A 98 -15.84 10.23 -2.92
CA TYR A 98 -14.75 10.82 -2.13
C TYR A 98 -14.49 10.06 -0.83
N ILE A 99 -15.55 9.62 -0.12
CA ILE A 99 -15.40 8.78 1.07
C ILE A 99 -14.63 7.51 0.71
N MET A 100 -14.97 6.87 -0.41
CA MET A 100 -14.38 5.60 -0.83
C MET A 100 -12.88 5.67 -1.11
N VAL A 101 -12.38 6.82 -1.59
CA VAL A 101 -10.92 7.05 -1.73
C VAL A 101 -10.22 7.07 -0.38
N LEU A 102 -10.89 7.54 0.67
CA LEU A 102 -10.32 7.71 1.99
C LEU A 102 -10.31 6.41 2.79
N VAL A 103 -11.19 5.45 2.49
CA VAL A 103 -11.35 4.23 3.29
C VAL A 103 -10.05 3.41 3.36
N LEU A 104 -9.41 3.17 2.21
CA LEU A 104 -8.21 2.32 2.14
C LEU A 104 -6.98 2.98 2.80
N PRO A 105 -6.63 4.26 2.53
CA PRO A 105 -5.51 4.91 3.19
C PRO A 105 -5.71 5.09 4.69
N LEU A 106 -6.91 5.45 5.15
CA LEU A 106 -7.19 5.62 6.58
C LEU A 106 -7.10 4.29 7.33
N SER A 107 -7.65 3.22 6.75
CA SER A 107 -7.54 1.86 7.32
C SER A 107 -6.09 1.37 7.34
N GLY A 108 -5.33 1.65 6.27
CA GLY A 108 -3.91 1.36 6.18
C GLY A 108 -3.07 2.10 7.22
N ALA A 109 -3.32 3.40 7.40
CA ALA A 109 -2.64 4.23 8.41
C ALA A 109 -2.90 3.72 9.83
N TYR A 110 -4.17 3.42 10.16
CA TYR A 110 -4.52 2.85 11.46
C TYR A 110 -3.83 1.49 11.70
N ARG A 111 -3.82 0.61 10.69
CA ARG A 111 -3.13 -0.68 10.75
C ARG A 111 -1.64 -0.50 11.03
N LEU A 112 -0.97 0.38 10.28
CA LEU A 112 0.48 0.65 10.43
C LEU A 112 0.80 1.24 11.79
N ALA A 113 0.03 2.22 12.27
CA ALA A 113 0.19 2.78 13.60
C ALA A 113 0.04 1.70 14.70
N ARG A 114 -1.01 0.86 14.60
CA ARG A 114 -1.21 -0.27 15.52
C ARG A 114 -0.04 -1.24 15.48
N PHE A 115 0.50 -1.54 14.30
CA PHE A 115 1.66 -2.42 14.15
C PHE A 115 2.93 -1.82 14.77
N ASN A 116 3.12 -0.49 14.70
CA ASN A 116 4.32 0.14 15.24
C ASN A 116 4.33 0.22 16.77
N VAL A 117 3.16 0.37 17.41
CA VAL A 117 3.00 0.54 18.87
C VAL A 117 2.71 -0.76 19.63
N THR A 118 2.31 -1.84 18.96
CA THR A 118 1.98 -3.12 19.62
C THR A 118 3.24 -3.99 19.76
N GLU A 119 3.56 -4.41 20.99
CA GLU A 119 4.61 -5.40 21.21
C GLU A 119 4.25 -6.76 20.57
N PHE A 120 5.23 -7.38 19.93
CA PHE A 120 5.01 -8.53 19.08
C PHE A 120 4.76 -9.81 19.91
N ASP A 121 3.51 -10.10 20.27
CA ASP A 121 3.08 -11.35 20.94
C ASP A 121 3.03 -12.59 20.00
N GLY A 122 3.86 -12.61 18.96
CA GLY A 122 3.94 -13.73 18.00
C GLY A 122 2.69 -13.93 17.11
N LYS A 123 1.74 -12.98 17.11
CA LYS A 123 0.47 -13.05 16.37
C LYS A 123 0.35 -11.86 15.41
N PHE A 124 0.16 -12.15 14.12
CA PHE A 124 -0.17 -11.13 13.11
C PHE A 124 -1.69 -10.96 13.00
N PHE A 125 -2.13 -9.71 12.91
CA PHE A 125 -3.54 -9.34 12.82
C PHE A 125 -3.83 -8.61 11.50
N GLY A 126 -4.87 -9.06 10.79
CA GLY A 126 -5.29 -8.48 9.51
C GLY A 126 -4.33 -8.78 8.34
N ILE A 127 -4.72 -8.34 7.14
CA ILE A 127 -3.87 -8.45 5.94
C ILE A 127 -2.82 -7.32 5.89
N PRO A 128 -1.64 -7.54 5.28
CA PRO A 128 -0.67 -6.48 5.02
C PRO A 128 -1.22 -5.38 4.10
N ILE A 129 -0.84 -4.12 4.35
CA ILE A 129 -1.22 -3.00 3.48
C ILE A 129 -0.65 -3.19 2.08
N THR A 130 0.59 -3.68 1.97
CA THR A 130 1.25 -4.07 0.71
C THR A 130 0.38 -5.03 -0.11
N PHE A 131 -0.24 -6.01 0.55
CA PHE A 131 -1.11 -6.98 -0.12
C PHE A 131 -2.41 -6.33 -0.60
N ALA A 132 -3.05 -5.50 0.23
CA ALA A 132 -4.26 -4.78 -0.14
C ALA A 132 -4.01 -3.84 -1.34
N GLY A 133 -2.96 -3.02 -1.29
CA GLY A 133 -2.60 -2.11 -2.37
C GLY A 133 -2.22 -2.81 -3.67
N MET A 134 -1.41 -3.88 -3.57
CA MET A 134 -1.07 -4.72 -4.73
C MET A 134 -2.31 -5.37 -5.35
N PHE A 135 -3.24 -5.87 -4.53
CA PHE A 135 -4.47 -6.47 -5.03
C PHE A 135 -5.31 -5.44 -5.80
N VAL A 136 -5.47 -4.23 -5.26
CA VAL A 136 -6.18 -3.14 -5.95
C VAL A 136 -5.48 -2.78 -7.26
N ALA A 137 -4.16 -2.66 -7.27
CA ALA A 137 -3.41 -2.36 -8.49
C ALA A 137 -3.61 -3.45 -9.57
N ILE A 138 -3.50 -4.73 -9.20
CA ILE A 138 -3.74 -5.85 -10.13
C ILE A 138 -5.19 -5.84 -10.63
N PHE A 139 -6.16 -5.62 -9.73
CA PHE A 139 -7.57 -5.50 -10.08
C PHE A 139 -7.80 -4.38 -11.10
N CYS A 140 -7.24 -3.20 -10.87
CA CYS A 140 -7.28 -2.08 -11.81
C CYS A 140 -6.63 -2.43 -13.15
N LEU A 141 -5.46 -3.08 -13.16
CA LEU A 141 -4.76 -3.47 -14.38
C LEU A 141 -5.56 -4.47 -15.22
N ILE A 142 -6.24 -5.42 -14.58
CA ILE A 142 -7.07 -6.41 -15.27
C ILE A 142 -8.35 -5.77 -15.81
N THR A 143 -8.96 -4.87 -15.04
CA THR A 143 -10.29 -4.32 -15.35
C THR A 143 -10.25 -3.05 -16.19
N MET A 144 -9.11 -2.38 -16.38
CA MET A 144 -9.04 -1.11 -17.13
C MET A 144 -9.63 -1.20 -18.55
N ARG A 145 -9.48 -2.35 -19.23
CA ARG A 145 -9.94 -2.53 -20.62
C ARG A 145 -11.41 -2.91 -20.71
N ARG A 146 -11.94 -3.51 -19.64
CA ARG A 146 -13.34 -3.93 -19.50
C ARG A 146 -13.73 -3.70 -18.05
N PRO A 147 -14.05 -2.45 -17.68
CA PRO A 147 -14.38 -2.13 -16.31
C PRO A 147 -15.58 -2.96 -15.89
N ILE A 148 -15.45 -3.64 -14.76
CA ILE A 148 -16.55 -4.36 -14.13
C ILE A 148 -17.53 -3.30 -13.58
N HIS A 149 -18.71 -3.71 -13.17
CA HIS A 149 -19.64 -2.82 -12.50
C HIS A 149 -19.00 -2.15 -11.27
N ILE A 150 -19.30 -0.86 -11.08
CA ILE A 150 -18.71 0.00 -10.05
C ILE A 150 -18.93 -0.54 -8.63
N GLU A 151 -20.05 -1.24 -8.40
CA GLU A 151 -20.40 -1.86 -7.12
C GLU A 151 -19.36 -2.90 -6.69
N PHE A 152 -18.77 -3.64 -7.63
CA PHE A 152 -17.71 -4.60 -7.33
C PHE A 152 -16.41 -3.92 -6.91
N ALA A 153 -16.04 -2.82 -7.55
CA ALA A 153 -14.87 -2.04 -7.16
C ALA A 153 -15.04 -1.48 -5.73
N LEU A 154 -16.22 -0.93 -5.43
CA LEU A 154 -16.58 -0.46 -4.09
C LEU A 154 -16.50 -1.58 -3.05
N LEU A 155 -17.08 -2.74 -3.34
CA LEU A 155 -17.06 -3.90 -2.46
C LEU A 155 -15.63 -4.36 -2.16
N ILE A 156 -14.76 -4.41 -3.16
CA ILE A 156 -13.34 -4.79 -3.00
C ILE A 156 -12.62 -3.80 -2.08
N VAL A 157 -12.79 -2.49 -2.29
CA VAL A 157 -12.15 -1.47 -1.45
C VAL A 157 -12.61 -1.59 0.01
N ILE A 158 -13.90 -1.75 0.24
CA ILE A 158 -14.47 -1.92 1.59
C ILE A 158 -13.96 -3.21 2.23
N LEU A 159 -13.99 -4.32 1.49
CA LEU A 159 -13.55 -5.63 1.98
C LEU A 159 -12.08 -5.61 2.38
N LEU A 160 -11.19 -5.10 1.52
CA LEU A 160 -9.75 -5.03 1.81
C LEU A 160 -9.45 -4.11 3.00
N SER A 161 -10.12 -2.97 3.06
CA SER A 161 -10.00 -2.03 4.17
C SER A 161 -10.45 -2.65 5.49
N TYR A 162 -11.60 -3.33 5.48
CA TYR A 162 -12.09 -4.08 6.63
C TYR A 162 -11.09 -5.17 7.05
N LEU A 163 -10.55 -5.95 6.10
CA LEU A 163 -9.60 -7.02 6.38
C LEU A 163 -8.26 -6.51 6.96
N MET A 164 -7.84 -5.29 6.64
CA MET A 164 -6.65 -4.67 7.25
C MET A 164 -6.86 -4.34 8.73
N VAL A 165 -8.07 -3.88 9.10
CA VAL A 165 -8.40 -3.48 10.48
C VAL A 165 -8.85 -4.69 11.31
N CYS A 166 -9.46 -5.69 10.67
CA CYS A 166 -10.07 -6.84 11.31
C CYS A 166 -9.09 -7.58 12.23
N ASN A 167 -9.53 -7.78 13.48
CA ASN A 167 -8.75 -8.41 14.54
C ASN A 167 -8.95 -9.95 14.58
N LYS A 168 -9.43 -10.57 13.48
CA LYS A 168 -9.70 -12.01 13.46
C LYS A 168 -8.40 -12.81 13.46
N ARG A 169 -8.28 -13.69 14.46
CA ARG A 169 -7.16 -14.60 14.69
C ARG A 169 -7.08 -15.63 13.56
N PHE A 170 -6.02 -15.61 12.76
CA PHE A 170 -5.66 -16.80 11.96
C PHE A 170 -4.83 -17.71 12.86
N LYS A 171 -5.43 -18.84 13.28
CA LYS A 171 -4.73 -19.93 13.97
C LYS A 171 -3.72 -20.49 12.97
N LYS A 172 -2.43 -20.35 13.24
CA LYS A 172 -1.38 -21.07 12.51
C LYS A 172 -1.65 -22.56 12.77
N PHE A 173 -2.01 -23.32 11.74
CA PHE A 173 -1.94 -24.78 11.79
C PHE A 173 -0.48 -25.20 11.72
#